data_AF-A0A1V5M2S0-F1
#
_entry.id   AF-A0A1V5M2S0-F1
#
_cell.length_a   1.000
_cell.length_b   1.000
_cell.length_c   1.000
_cell.angle_alpha   90.00
_cell.angle_beta   90.00
_cell.angle_gamma   90.00
#
_symmetry.space_group_name_H-M   'P 1'
#
loop_
_entity.id
_entity.type
_entity.pdbx_description
1 polymer ?
#
loop_
_entity_poly.entity_id
_entity_poly.type
_entity_poly.pdbx_seq_one_letter_code
_entity_poly.pdbx_strand_id
1 'polypeptide(L)'
;MTELLPADSTAPLVPVTSADALTPAEQDDLQRHEAIIAQNIGAFYAVGEALMAIRDQRLYRATYETFEAYCTEQWGFGKAHAYRLITGSKVYTALEKSPNGDTLVLPRSEAQVRALSQIKKPELQREAWVRACEEYPNGTAPARVIAVCVQAVKPTRQEKKAAKAKPKFNRTGDRVGWAWWTWNPLEGPCLHRCYYCYATNNKEKRHFRGEPVAEPCLLTERLAAPKHTPLPDEHEDVAARLVFACSQYDMFGKWVKDEWIRAILQAMKDGRDGWTYILLTKNPGRLVDYADDFSANVWLGATIDGCATTPNTVEETESAFRALKARRPDLLRFVSCEPLLGPVTFTDITLVNWLMIGPQSQIIDGSQQQPQGEWVASLLMQAQQGGCAVFCKPGLDPIWPKEHPAVLVPGQ
;
A
#
# COMPACT_ATOMS: atom_id res chain seq x y z
N MET A 1 4.41 -27.94 -91.72
CA MET A 1 3.87 -28.02 -90.36
C MET A 1 5.06 -28.24 -89.44
N THR A 2 5.84 -27.21 -89.08
CA THR A 2 5.58 -26.24 -87.98
C THR A 2 5.36 -27.03 -86.68
N GLU A 3 6.12 -26.92 -85.58
CA GLU A 3 6.98 -25.85 -85.07
C GLU A 3 7.87 -26.38 -83.90
N LEU A 4 8.91 -25.64 -83.54
CA LEU A 4 9.90 -25.89 -82.47
C LEU A 4 9.61 -25.04 -81.22
N LEU A 5 9.83 -25.64 -80.03
CA LEU A 5 10.32 -25.06 -78.74
C LEU A 5 9.37 -24.19 -77.85
N PRO A 6 9.67 -23.93 -76.53
CA PRO A 6 10.56 -24.60 -75.55
C PRO A 6 10.10 -24.63 -74.05
N ALA A 7 10.94 -25.30 -73.24
CA ALA A 7 11.43 -25.13 -71.85
C ALA A 7 10.86 -24.12 -70.80
N ASP A 8 11.10 -24.53 -69.55
CA ASP A 8 11.31 -23.79 -68.29
C ASP A 8 10.14 -23.02 -67.66
N SER A 9 9.75 -23.46 -66.46
CA SER A 9 8.80 -22.77 -65.57
C SER A 9 9.53 -22.34 -64.30
N THR A 10 10.41 -21.35 -64.42
CA THR A 10 10.88 -20.54 -63.30
C THR A 10 9.79 -19.54 -62.92
N ALA A 11 9.28 -19.64 -61.69
CA ALA A 11 8.41 -18.62 -61.10
C ALA A 11 9.13 -17.26 -61.01
N PRO A 12 8.43 -16.13 -61.16
CA PRO A 12 9.06 -14.82 -61.26
C PRO A 12 9.66 -14.38 -59.91
N LEU A 13 10.97 -14.14 -59.91
CA LEU A 13 11.70 -13.44 -58.86
C LEU A 13 11.27 -11.97 -58.86
N VAL A 14 10.61 -11.53 -57.79
CA VAL A 14 10.32 -10.11 -57.52
C VAL A 14 11.65 -9.38 -57.24
N PRO A 15 11.90 -8.17 -57.76
CA PRO A 15 13.17 -7.48 -57.56
C PRO A 15 13.30 -7.03 -56.09
N VAL A 16 14.22 -7.64 -55.36
CA VAL A 16 14.58 -7.25 -53.99
C VAL A 16 15.24 -5.87 -54.03
N THR A 17 14.64 -4.87 -53.40
CA THR A 17 15.28 -3.56 -53.22
C THR A 17 16.46 -3.69 -52.24
N SER A 18 17.53 -2.89 -52.40
CA SER A 18 18.76 -3.05 -51.59
C SER A 18 18.58 -2.85 -50.08
N ALA A 19 17.40 -2.41 -49.63
CA ALA A 19 17.04 -2.24 -48.23
C ALA A 19 16.54 -3.56 -47.57
N ASP A 20 16.13 -4.54 -48.37
CA ASP A 20 15.55 -5.80 -47.88
C ASP A 20 16.55 -6.98 -47.91
N ALA A 21 17.78 -6.76 -48.36
CA ALA A 21 18.82 -7.77 -48.34
C ALA A 21 19.31 -8.07 -46.90
N LEU A 22 19.49 -9.35 -46.58
CA LEU A 22 20.15 -9.78 -45.34
C LEU A 22 21.67 -9.69 -45.50
N THR A 23 22.37 -9.24 -44.47
CA THR A 23 23.84 -9.38 -44.37
C THR A 23 24.25 -10.85 -44.21
N PRO A 24 25.51 -11.21 -44.49
CA PRO A 24 25.98 -12.59 -44.26
C PRO A 24 25.73 -13.10 -42.83
N ALA A 25 25.94 -12.25 -41.82
CA ALA A 25 25.66 -12.59 -40.43
C ALA A 25 24.17 -12.84 -40.16
N GLU A 26 23.27 -12.05 -40.76
CA GLU A 26 21.82 -12.26 -40.63
C GLU A 26 21.35 -13.50 -41.38
N GLN A 27 22.00 -13.87 -42.48
CA GLN A 27 21.74 -15.12 -43.19
C GLN A 27 22.16 -16.33 -42.33
N ASP A 28 23.33 -16.28 -41.72
CA ASP A 28 23.80 -17.31 -40.78
C ASP A 28 22.86 -17.43 -39.58
N ASP A 29 22.41 -16.30 -39.03
CA ASP A 29 21.45 -16.26 -37.92
C ASP A 29 20.08 -16.84 -38.31
N LEU A 30 19.58 -16.51 -39.50
CA LEU A 30 18.35 -17.09 -40.02
C LEU A 30 18.50 -18.61 -40.14
N GLN A 31 19.54 -19.10 -40.80
CA GLN A 31 19.79 -20.55 -40.96
C GLN A 31 19.87 -21.27 -39.62
N ARG A 32 20.56 -20.66 -38.64
CA ARG A 32 20.65 -21.20 -37.28
C ARG A 32 19.28 -21.30 -36.61
N HIS A 33 18.44 -20.27 -36.72
CA HIS A 33 17.09 -20.29 -36.16
C HIS A 33 16.15 -21.26 -36.90
N GLU A 34 16.25 -21.35 -38.22
CA GLU A 34 15.50 -22.33 -39.02
C GLU A 34 15.89 -23.78 -38.67
N ALA A 35 17.19 -24.04 -38.48
CA ALA A 35 17.68 -25.34 -38.02
C ALA A 35 17.10 -25.71 -36.65
N ILE A 36 17.01 -24.76 -35.71
CA ILE A 36 16.38 -24.96 -34.40
C ILE A 36 14.90 -25.34 -34.59
N ILE A 37 14.16 -24.63 -35.44
CA ILE A 37 12.73 -24.89 -35.67
C ILE A 37 12.54 -26.29 -36.28
N ALA A 38 13.33 -26.63 -37.31
CA ALA A 38 13.24 -27.93 -37.98
C ALA A 38 13.54 -29.11 -37.04
N GLN A 39 14.59 -28.99 -36.21
CA GLN A 39 14.99 -30.04 -35.28
C GLN A 39 14.07 -30.18 -34.06
N ASN A 40 13.33 -29.12 -33.72
CA ASN A 40 12.56 -29.03 -32.48
C ASN A 40 11.08 -28.76 -32.70
N ILE A 41 10.49 -29.19 -33.83
CA ILE A 41 9.12 -28.81 -34.22
C ILE A 41 8.05 -29.09 -33.14
N GLY A 42 8.29 -30.06 -32.24
CA GLY A 42 7.43 -30.35 -31.07
C GLY A 42 7.77 -29.61 -29.77
N ALA A 43 8.94 -28.98 -29.65
CA ALA A 43 9.38 -28.27 -28.45
C ALA A 43 9.00 -26.78 -28.54
N PHE A 44 7.87 -26.45 -27.93
CA PHE A 44 7.26 -25.12 -28.04
C PHE A 44 8.19 -23.96 -27.63
N TYR A 45 9.08 -24.17 -26.66
CA TYR A 45 9.95 -23.10 -26.13
C TYR A 45 11.04 -22.73 -27.13
N ALA A 46 11.79 -23.72 -27.64
CA ALA A 46 12.91 -23.50 -28.57
C ALA A 46 12.40 -22.94 -29.91
N VAL A 47 11.30 -23.49 -30.41
CA VAL A 47 10.62 -22.95 -31.61
C VAL A 47 10.12 -21.54 -31.35
N GLY A 48 9.51 -21.28 -30.19
CA GLY A 48 9.03 -19.95 -29.81
C GLY A 48 10.14 -18.90 -29.71
N GLU A 49 11.30 -19.24 -29.16
CA GLU A 49 12.48 -18.35 -29.09
C GLU A 49 13.07 -18.08 -30.48
N ALA A 50 13.21 -19.11 -31.32
CA ALA A 50 13.70 -18.95 -32.68
C ALA A 50 12.77 -18.08 -33.54
N LEU A 51 11.46 -18.33 -33.48
CA LEU A 51 10.45 -17.51 -34.15
C LEU A 51 10.45 -16.07 -33.65
N MET A 52 10.65 -15.85 -32.35
CA MET A 52 10.75 -14.51 -31.77
C MET A 52 11.97 -13.76 -32.31
N ALA A 53 13.13 -14.41 -32.35
CA ALA A 53 14.37 -13.81 -32.87
C ALA A 53 14.25 -13.46 -34.35
N ILE A 54 13.74 -14.38 -35.18
CA ILE A 54 13.49 -14.15 -36.61
C ILE A 54 12.54 -12.96 -36.82
N ARG A 55 11.47 -12.87 -36.03
CA ARG A 55 10.50 -11.77 -36.12
C ARG A 55 11.11 -10.44 -35.73
N ASP A 56 11.73 -10.37 -34.56
CA ASP A 56 12.19 -9.13 -33.94
C ASP A 56 13.37 -8.53 -34.70
N GLN A 57 14.21 -9.37 -35.33
CA GLN A 57 15.31 -8.96 -36.21
C GLN A 57 14.91 -8.86 -37.69
N ARG A 58 13.65 -9.16 -38.02
CA ARG A 58 13.12 -9.18 -39.40
C ARG A 58 13.98 -10.02 -40.35
N LEU A 59 14.43 -11.20 -39.94
CA LEU A 59 15.28 -12.07 -40.77
C LEU A 59 14.55 -12.66 -41.98
N TYR A 60 13.21 -12.61 -41.99
CA TYR A 60 12.39 -13.09 -43.10
C TYR A 60 12.31 -12.12 -44.30
N ARG A 61 12.74 -10.86 -44.13
CA ARG A 61 12.43 -9.73 -45.02
C ARG A 61 12.96 -9.88 -46.46
N ALA A 62 14.02 -10.66 -46.67
CA ALA A 62 14.59 -10.86 -48.00
C ALA A 62 13.72 -11.72 -48.93
N THR A 63 12.86 -12.57 -48.34
CA THR A 63 12.06 -13.55 -49.10
C THR A 63 10.56 -13.33 -48.89
N TYR A 64 10.15 -12.78 -47.75
CA TYR A 64 8.75 -12.61 -47.38
C TYR A 64 8.45 -11.18 -46.94
N GLU A 65 7.32 -10.64 -47.40
CA GLU A 65 6.87 -9.30 -47.03
C GLU A 65 6.49 -9.19 -45.54
N THR A 66 5.91 -10.27 -44.98
CA THR A 66 5.46 -10.31 -43.58
C THR A 66 5.96 -11.55 -42.86
N PHE A 67 6.12 -11.44 -41.54
CA PHE A 67 6.50 -12.56 -40.68
C PHE A 67 5.46 -13.69 -40.75
N GLU A 68 4.18 -13.34 -40.88
CA GLU A 68 3.10 -14.31 -40.98
C GLU A 68 3.11 -15.09 -42.28
N ALA A 69 3.46 -14.45 -43.40
CA ALA A 69 3.68 -15.15 -44.68
C ALA A 69 4.83 -16.15 -44.54
N TYR A 70 5.97 -15.71 -43.99
CA TYR A 70 7.10 -16.59 -43.67
C TYR A 70 6.69 -17.80 -42.81
N CYS A 71 5.99 -17.58 -41.69
CA CYS A 71 5.55 -18.69 -40.83
C CYS A 71 4.60 -19.68 -41.53
N THR A 72 3.71 -19.17 -42.38
CA THR A 72 2.70 -20.00 -43.06
C THR A 72 3.33 -20.81 -44.18
N GLU A 73 4.13 -20.16 -45.03
CA GLU A 73 4.70 -20.76 -46.23
C GLU A 73 5.90 -21.66 -45.92
N GLN A 74 6.79 -21.26 -45.01
CA GLN A 74 7.99 -22.03 -44.68
C GLN A 74 7.71 -23.18 -43.68
N TRP A 75 6.79 -22.97 -42.73
CA TRP A 75 6.61 -23.89 -41.60
C TRP A 75 5.19 -24.45 -41.45
N GLY A 76 4.23 -24.01 -42.28
CA GLY A 76 2.82 -24.39 -42.11
C GLY A 76 2.18 -23.83 -40.83
N PHE A 77 2.83 -22.88 -40.16
CA PHE A 77 2.34 -22.30 -38.92
C PHE A 77 1.40 -21.14 -39.22
N GLY A 78 0.11 -21.34 -38.97
CA GLY A 78 -0.84 -20.22 -38.98
C GLY A 78 -0.45 -19.15 -37.95
N LYS A 79 -0.74 -17.87 -38.26
CA LYS A 79 -0.44 -16.69 -37.41
C LYS A 79 -0.68 -16.94 -35.91
N ALA A 80 -1.88 -17.40 -35.55
CA ALA A 80 -2.25 -17.61 -34.16
C ALA A 80 -1.40 -18.69 -33.46
N HIS A 81 -0.86 -19.66 -34.18
CA HIS A 81 0.03 -20.67 -33.61
C HIS A 81 1.43 -20.10 -33.38
N ALA A 82 2.02 -19.43 -34.38
CA ALA A 82 3.35 -18.82 -34.27
C ALA A 82 3.44 -17.84 -33.09
N TYR A 83 2.45 -16.95 -32.95
CA TYR A 83 2.40 -16.02 -31.82
C TYR A 83 2.14 -16.69 -30.46
N ARG A 84 1.45 -17.84 -30.42
CA ARG A 84 1.30 -18.63 -29.18
C ARG A 84 2.62 -19.26 -28.75
N LEU A 85 3.42 -19.79 -29.68
CA LEU A 85 4.75 -20.33 -29.38
C LEU A 85 5.67 -19.24 -28.82
N ILE A 86 5.70 -18.06 -29.47
CA ILE A 86 6.46 -16.89 -29.00
C ILE A 86 5.99 -16.44 -27.61
N THR A 87 4.68 -16.40 -27.37
CA THR A 87 4.17 -16.00 -26.04
C THR A 87 4.51 -17.05 -24.99
N GLY A 88 4.41 -18.33 -25.33
CA GLY A 88 4.73 -19.45 -24.46
C GLY A 88 6.21 -19.48 -24.07
N SER A 89 7.13 -19.21 -25.02
CA SER A 89 8.56 -19.13 -24.72
C SER A 89 8.88 -18.00 -23.75
N LYS A 90 8.29 -16.80 -23.92
CA LYS A 90 8.45 -15.69 -22.97
C LYS A 90 8.05 -16.06 -21.54
N VAL A 91 6.93 -16.75 -21.37
CA VAL A 91 6.48 -17.23 -20.05
C VAL A 91 7.46 -18.27 -19.50
N TYR A 92 7.91 -19.20 -20.34
CA TYR A 92 8.89 -20.21 -19.96
C TYR A 92 10.19 -19.58 -19.45
N THR A 93 10.78 -18.66 -20.22
CA THR A 93 12.00 -17.93 -19.86
C THR A 93 11.83 -17.14 -18.57
N ALA A 94 10.66 -16.54 -18.33
CA ALA A 94 10.38 -15.81 -17.08
C ALA A 94 10.32 -16.72 -15.85
N LEU A 95 9.90 -17.98 -16.01
CA LEU A 95 9.92 -18.97 -14.93
C LEU A 95 11.33 -19.53 -14.70
N GLU A 96 12.07 -19.76 -15.78
CA GLU A 96 13.46 -20.24 -15.76
C GLU A 96 14.40 -19.23 -15.09
N LYS A 97 14.31 -17.96 -15.50
CA LYS A 97 15.21 -16.89 -15.04
C LYS A 97 14.57 -16.12 -13.87
N SER A 98 14.42 -16.80 -12.73
CA SER A 98 13.88 -16.20 -11.51
C SER A 98 14.74 -15.04 -11.01
N PRO A 99 14.18 -13.83 -10.82
CA PRO A 99 14.91 -12.71 -10.20
C PRO A 99 15.39 -13.02 -8.76
N ASN A 100 14.74 -13.98 -8.10
CA ASN A 100 15.03 -14.34 -6.72
C ASN A 100 16.07 -15.47 -6.59
N GLY A 101 16.63 -15.98 -7.70
CA GLY A 101 17.63 -17.05 -7.70
C GLY A 101 17.08 -18.48 -7.47
N ASP A 102 15.78 -18.61 -7.20
CA ASP A 102 15.12 -19.89 -6.98
C ASP A 102 14.93 -20.69 -8.29
N THR A 103 15.41 -21.93 -8.31
CA THR A 103 15.17 -22.90 -9.39
C THR A 103 13.78 -23.51 -9.29
N LEU A 104 12.95 -23.33 -10.32
CA LEU A 104 11.64 -23.98 -10.41
C LEU A 104 11.66 -25.20 -11.34
N VAL A 105 10.79 -26.16 -11.06
CA VAL A 105 10.39 -27.16 -12.06
C VAL A 105 9.66 -26.45 -13.19
N LEU A 106 10.06 -26.68 -14.44
CA LEU A 106 9.56 -25.91 -15.59
C LEU A 106 8.36 -26.57 -16.29
N PRO A 107 7.49 -25.78 -16.96
CA PRO A 107 6.40 -26.32 -17.76
C PRO A 107 6.90 -27.26 -18.88
N ARG A 108 6.19 -28.35 -19.10
CA ARG A 108 6.53 -29.39 -20.06
C ARG A 108 5.78 -29.27 -21.40
N SER A 109 4.77 -28.40 -21.49
CA SER A 109 3.92 -28.30 -22.70
C SER A 109 3.42 -26.88 -22.99
N GLU A 110 3.12 -26.63 -24.27
CA GLU A 110 2.52 -25.37 -24.74
C GLU A 110 1.22 -25.05 -24.00
N ALA A 111 0.40 -26.07 -23.72
CA ALA A 111 -0.88 -25.89 -23.05
C ALA A 111 -0.73 -25.30 -21.64
N GLN A 112 0.34 -25.65 -20.93
CA GLN A 112 0.63 -25.15 -19.58
C GLN A 112 1.05 -23.67 -19.62
N VAL A 113 2.04 -23.32 -20.46
CA VAL A 113 2.48 -21.92 -20.61
C VAL A 113 1.38 -21.04 -21.20
N ARG A 114 0.51 -21.59 -22.06
CA ARG A 114 -0.66 -20.90 -22.59
C ARG A 114 -1.65 -20.55 -21.48
N ALA A 115 -1.90 -21.45 -20.54
CA ALA A 115 -2.76 -21.15 -19.38
C ALA A 115 -2.18 -20.00 -18.54
N LEU A 116 -0.86 -20.01 -18.28
CA LEU A 116 -0.16 -18.95 -17.54
C LEU A 116 -0.15 -17.60 -18.28
N SER A 117 -0.04 -17.61 -19.62
CA SER A 117 0.01 -16.40 -20.45
C SER A 117 -1.21 -15.48 -20.33
N GLN A 118 -2.30 -15.96 -19.72
CA GLN A 118 -3.48 -15.14 -19.42
C GLN A 118 -3.22 -14.05 -18.35
N ILE A 119 -2.12 -14.15 -17.61
CA ILE A 119 -1.66 -13.12 -16.68
C ILE A 119 -0.49 -12.38 -17.32
N LYS A 120 -0.49 -11.05 -17.29
CA LYS A 120 0.60 -10.25 -17.89
C LYS A 120 1.84 -10.11 -16.99
N LYS A 121 1.63 -10.23 -15.68
CA LYS A 121 2.61 -9.99 -14.63
C LYS A 121 3.43 -11.26 -14.35
N PRO A 122 4.76 -11.30 -14.61
CA PRO A 122 5.59 -12.48 -14.40
C PRO A 122 5.53 -13.04 -12.97
N GLU A 123 5.44 -12.15 -11.97
CA GLU A 123 5.35 -12.53 -10.56
C GLU A 123 4.09 -13.36 -10.26
N LEU A 124 2.95 -13.00 -10.86
CA LEU A 124 1.69 -13.73 -10.71
C LEU A 124 1.65 -15.00 -11.58
N GLN A 125 2.33 -15.01 -12.73
CA GLN A 125 2.52 -16.24 -13.51
C GLN A 125 3.31 -17.27 -12.70
N ARG A 126 4.38 -16.83 -12.03
CA ARG A 126 5.21 -17.66 -11.15
C ARG A 126 4.40 -18.20 -9.99
N GLU A 127 3.64 -17.35 -9.31
CA GLU A 127 2.79 -17.75 -8.19
C GLU A 127 1.73 -18.80 -8.61
N ALA A 128 1.04 -18.58 -9.73
CA ALA A 128 0.08 -19.55 -10.26
C ALA A 128 0.75 -20.89 -10.59
N TRP A 129 1.97 -20.86 -11.12
CA TRP A 129 2.72 -22.07 -11.45
C TRP A 129 3.20 -22.83 -10.22
N VAL A 130 3.73 -22.12 -9.21
CA VAL A 130 4.15 -22.72 -7.93
C VAL A 130 2.96 -23.40 -7.25
N ARG A 131 1.81 -22.72 -7.15
CA ARG A 131 0.57 -23.31 -6.61
C ARG A 131 0.13 -24.56 -7.37
N ALA A 132 0.25 -24.56 -8.70
CA ALA A 132 -0.07 -25.76 -9.48
C ALA A 132 0.93 -26.90 -9.22
N CYS A 133 2.20 -26.58 -8.95
CA CYS A 133 3.22 -27.56 -8.64
C CYS A 133 3.13 -28.12 -7.20
N GLU A 134 2.41 -27.47 -6.29
CA GLU A 134 2.14 -28.05 -4.96
C GLU A 134 1.36 -29.37 -5.07
N GLU A 135 0.38 -29.44 -5.97
CA GLU A 135 -0.37 -30.68 -6.27
C GLU A 135 0.36 -31.56 -7.33
N TYR A 136 1.15 -30.94 -8.22
CA TYR A 136 1.83 -31.61 -9.34
C TYR A 136 3.34 -31.30 -9.37
N PRO A 137 4.14 -31.81 -8.42
CA PRO A 137 5.52 -31.37 -8.17
C PRO A 137 6.49 -31.57 -9.33
N ASN A 138 6.20 -32.50 -10.24
CA ASN A 138 7.06 -32.80 -11.38
C ASN A 138 6.78 -31.92 -12.61
N GLY A 139 6.01 -30.83 -12.51
CA GLY A 139 5.64 -30.00 -13.65
C GLY A 139 4.63 -30.68 -14.58
N THR A 140 3.90 -31.66 -14.06
CA THR A 140 2.87 -32.44 -14.76
C THR A 140 1.47 -31.82 -14.64
N ALA A 141 1.36 -30.64 -14.04
CA ALA A 141 0.10 -29.93 -13.82
C ALA A 141 -0.71 -29.82 -15.13
N PRO A 142 -1.93 -30.36 -15.20
CA PRO A 142 -2.79 -30.18 -16.37
C PRO A 142 -3.15 -28.71 -16.59
N ALA A 143 -3.30 -28.28 -17.85
CA ALA A 143 -3.64 -26.89 -18.18
C ALA A 143 -4.92 -26.39 -17.48
N ARG A 144 -5.89 -27.27 -17.20
CA ARG A 144 -7.11 -26.96 -16.44
C ARG A 144 -6.83 -26.58 -14.98
N VAL A 145 -5.87 -27.24 -14.33
CA VAL A 145 -5.46 -26.93 -12.95
C VAL A 145 -4.75 -25.59 -12.92
N ILE A 146 -3.81 -25.38 -13.84
CA ILE A 146 -3.11 -24.10 -13.99
C ILE A 146 -4.09 -22.97 -14.25
N ALA A 147 -5.12 -23.19 -15.08
CA ALA A 147 -6.17 -22.20 -15.31
C ALA A 147 -6.92 -21.84 -14.02
N VAL A 148 -7.19 -22.79 -13.13
CA VAL A 148 -7.78 -22.52 -11.81
C VAL A 148 -6.82 -21.69 -10.94
N CYS A 149 -5.55 -22.09 -10.84
CA CYS A 149 -4.53 -21.33 -10.11
C CYS A 149 -4.39 -19.90 -10.65
N VAL A 150 -4.42 -19.74 -11.97
CA VAL A 150 -4.40 -18.45 -12.67
C VAL A 150 -5.58 -17.57 -12.27
N GLN A 151 -6.79 -18.14 -12.15
CA GLN A 151 -7.95 -17.37 -11.69
C GLN A 151 -7.83 -17.01 -10.20
N ALA A 152 -7.24 -17.90 -9.38
CA ALA A 152 -7.05 -17.67 -7.96
C ALA A 152 -6.03 -16.56 -7.64
N VAL A 153 -5.02 -16.34 -8.49
CA VAL A 153 -4.02 -15.26 -8.30
C VAL A 153 -4.39 -13.97 -9.06
N LYS A 154 -5.36 -14.01 -9.98
CA LYS A 154 -5.77 -12.82 -10.72
C LYS A 154 -6.44 -11.84 -9.75
N PRO A 155 -5.97 -10.59 -9.68
CA PRO A 155 -6.63 -9.61 -8.84
C PRO A 155 -8.06 -9.40 -9.34
N THR A 156 -8.99 -9.49 -8.39
CA THR A 156 -10.42 -9.25 -8.55
C THR A 156 -10.66 -7.84 -9.10
N ARG A 157 -11.86 -7.61 -9.64
CA ARG A 157 -12.26 -6.28 -10.11
C ARG A 157 -12.19 -5.24 -8.99
N GLN A 158 -12.51 -5.62 -7.76
CA GLN A 158 -12.44 -4.75 -6.59
C GLN A 158 -11.00 -4.41 -6.23
N GLU A 159 -10.09 -5.39 -6.20
CA GLU A 159 -8.66 -5.16 -5.95
C GLU A 159 -8.03 -4.28 -7.03
N LYS A 160 -8.38 -4.49 -8.31
CA LYS A 160 -7.94 -3.61 -9.40
C LYS A 160 -8.43 -2.18 -9.25
N LYS A 161 -9.66 -1.99 -8.74
CA LYS A 161 -10.23 -0.66 -8.48
C LYS A 161 -9.54 0.00 -7.28
N ALA A 162 -9.30 -0.75 -6.20
CA ALA A 162 -8.58 -0.28 -5.02
C ALA A 162 -7.13 0.11 -5.34
N ALA A 163 -6.40 -0.71 -6.11
CA ALA A 163 -5.03 -0.43 -6.54
C ALA A 163 -4.90 0.83 -7.42
N LYS A 164 -5.98 1.22 -8.10
CA LYS A 164 -6.05 2.47 -8.88
C LYS A 164 -6.64 3.65 -8.11
N ALA A 165 -7.22 3.41 -6.94
CA ALA A 165 -7.87 4.45 -6.17
C ALA A 165 -6.79 5.36 -5.55
N LYS A 166 -7.01 6.67 -5.67
CA LYS A 166 -6.19 7.64 -4.96
C LYS A 166 -6.41 7.46 -3.45
N PRO A 167 -5.35 7.36 -2.63
CA PRO A 167 -5.50 7.28 -1.18
C PRO A 167 -6.26 8.52 -0.68
N LYS A 168 -7.14 8.36 0.30
CA LYS A 168 -7.89 9.45 0.95
C LYS A 168 -7.93 9.22 2.45
N PHE A 169 -8.31 10.26 3.19
CA PHE A 169 -8.65 10.10 4.61
C PHE A 169 -9.86 9.19 4.78
N ASN A 170 -9.92 8.51 5.93
CA ASN A 170 -11.07 7.71 6.30
C ASN A 170 -12.01 8.55 7.15
N ARG A 171 -13.30 8.49 6.85
CA ARG A 171 -14.33 9.10 7.69
C ARG A 171 -14.41 8.35 9.03
N THR A 172 -14.43 9.08 10.13
CA THR A 172 -14.69 8.51 11.46
C THR A 172 -16.19 8.37 11.68
N GLY A 173 -16.56 7.50 12.62
CA GLY A 173 -17.90 7.53 13.22
C GLY A 173 -17.86 8.23 14.59
N ASP A 174 -18.98 8.21 15.28
CA ASP A 174 -19.22 8.91 16.56
C ASP A 174 -18.23 8.58 17.69
N ARG A 175 -17.46 7.49 17.53
CA ARG A 175 -16.47 7.01 18.52
C ARG A 175 -15.23 7.88 18.66
N VAL A 176 -14.89 8.69 17.64
CA VAL A 176 -13.81 9.69 17.78
C VAL A 176 -14.42 10.99 18.29
N GLY A 177 -15.54 11.45 17.72
CA GLY A 177 -16.33 12.57 18.25
C GLY A 177 -15.70 13.96 18.08
N TRP A 178 -14.37 14.06 18.09
CA TRP A 178 -13.60 15.31 17.99
C TRP A 178 -12.86 15.49 16.66
N ALA A 179 -12.92 14.52 15.76
CA ALA A 179 -12.38 14.62 14.40
C ALA A 179 -13.18 13.74 13.44
N TRP A 180 -13.62 14.30 12.31
CA TRP A 180 -14.39 13.58 11.29
C TRP A 180 -13.52 12.69 10.40
N TRP A 181 -12.20 12.83 10.47
CA TRP A 181 -11.27 12.16 9.57
C TRP A 181 -10.11 11.51 10.32
N THR A 182 -9.64 10.39 9.79
CA THR A 182 -8.40 9.73 10.23
C THR A 182 -7.50 9.44 9.04
N TRP A 183 -6.20 9.45 9.30
CA TRP A 183 -5.18 9.14 8.32
C TRP A 183 -4.05 8.36 8.95
N ASN A 184 -3.81 7.14 8.47
CA ASN A 184 -2.84 6.20 9.07
C ASN A 184 -1.79 5.79 8.03
N PRO A 185 -0.73 6.59 7.83
CA PRO A 185 0.40 6.27 6.96
C PRO A 185 1.43 5.33 7.61
N LEU A 186 1.25 4.96 8.89
CA LEU A 186 2.07 3.95 9.58
C LEU A 186 1.27 2.66 9.79
N GLU A 187 1.97 1.52 9.70
CA GLU A 187 1.43 0.19 9.97
C GLU A 187 2.42 -0.67 10.76
N GLY A 188 1.99 -1.87 11.16
CA GLY A 188 2.75 -2.78 12.02
C GLY A 188 2.41 -2.67 13.52
N PRO A 189 3.17 -3.33 14.40
CA PRO A 189 2.96 -3.29 15.85
C PRO A 189 3.43 -1.96 16.45
N CYS A 190 2.62 -1.37 17.33
CA CYS A 190 3.06 -0.25 18.18
C CYS A 190 3.74 -0.82 19.43
N LEU A 191 4.99 -0.43 19.70
CA LEU A 191 5.81 -1.11 20.72
C LEU A 191 5.56 -0.64 22.16
N HIS A 192 4.61 0.28 22.38
CA HIS A 192 4.12 0.59 23.72
C HIS A 192 3.42 -0.57 24.42
N ARG A 193 2.79 -1.49 23.64
CA ARG A 193 2.11 -2.69 24.16
C ARG A 193 1.12 -2.42 25.31
N CYS A 194 0.41 -1.29 25.27
CA CYS A 194 -0.60 -0.95 26.28
C CYS A 194 -1.66 -2.07 26.35
N TYR A 195 -1.94 -2.57 27.55
CA TYR A 195 -2.92 -3.64 27.75
C TYR A 195 -4.35 -3.24 27.33
N TYR A 196 -4.65 -1.94 27.36
CA TYR A 196 -5.95 -1.35 26.98
C TYR A 196 -6.00 -0.84 25.52
N CYS A 197 -5.04 -1.20 24.67
CA CYS A 197 -4.89 -0.61 23.34
C CYS A 197 -6.03 -0.96 22.37
N TYR A 198 -6.92 0.00 22.11
CA TYR A 198 -8.00 -0.16 21.13
C TYR A 198 -7.50 -0.36 19.68
N ALA A 199 -6.28 0.07 19.35
CA ALA A 199 -5.72 -0.10 18.02
C ALA A 199 -5.34 -1.57 17.76
N THR A 200 -4.95 -2.32 18.80
CA THR A 200 -4.68 -3.77 18.70
C THR A 200 -5.94 -4.51 18.27
N ASN A 201 -7.09 -4.23 18.90
CA ASN A 201 -8.39 -4.75 18.49
C ASN A 201 -8.70 -4.52 17.01
N ASN A 202 -8.48 -3.29 16.54
CA ASN A 202 -8.80 -2.91 15.17
C ASN A 202 -7.89 -3.63 14.18
N LYS A 203 -6.62 -3.84 14.53
CA LYS A 203 -5.66 -4.60 13.73
C LYS A 203 -6.04 -6.08 13.70
N GLU A 204 -6.37 -6.69 14.83
CA GLU A 204 -6.85 -8.08 14.91
C GLU A 204 -8.12 -8.32 14.07
N LYS A 205 -9.10 -7.41 14.12
CA LYS A 205 -10.28 -7.48 13.24
C LYS A 205 -9.94 -7.33 11.75
N ARG A 206 -8.83 -6.66 11.40
CA ARG A 206 -8.35 -6.54 10.01
C ARG A 206 -7.52 -7.75 9.58
N HIS A 207 -6.84 -8.46 10.49
CA HIS A 207 -6.11 -9.68 10.17
C HIS A 207 -7.01 -10.81 9.63
N PHE A 208 -8.32 -10.78 9.92
CA PHE A 208 -9.29 -11.63 9.22
C PHE A 208 -9.40 -11.35 7.70
N ARG A 209 -8.78 -10.27 7.18
CA ARG A 209 -8.79 -9.87 5.76
C ARG A 209 -7.40 -9.90 5.11
N GLY A 210 -6.33 -10.32 5.80
CA GLY A 210 -4.97 -10.41 5.27
C GLY A 210 -3.90 -10.63 6.34
N GLU A 211 -2.67 -10.97 5.93
CA GLU A 211 -1.56 -11.24 6.84
C GLU A 211 -1.15 -9.99 7.67
N PRO A 212 -0.80 -10.14 8.96
CA PRO A 212 -0.27 -9.05 9.77
C PRO A 212 1.02 -8.47 9.22
N VAL A 213 1.16 -7.15 9.24
CA VAL A 213 2.47 -6.50 9.05
C VAL A 213 3.30 -6.73 10.32
N ALA A 214 4.36 -7.53 10.20
CA ALA A 214 5.17 -7.98 11.34
C ALA A 214 6.01 -6.87 11.98
N GLU A 215 6.51 -5.92 11.18
CA GLU A 215 7.39 -4.84 11.63
C GLU A 215 6.78 -3.46 11.36
N PRO A 216 7.10 -2.44 12.20
CA PRO A 216 6.74 -1.06 11.91
C PRO A 216 7.16 -0.65 10.50
N CYS A 217 6.26 -0.05 9.73
CA CYS A 217 6.60 0.44 8.39
C CYS A 217 5.83 1.70 8.01
N LEU A 218 6.39 2.46 7.07
CA LEU A 218 5.75 3.57 6.39
C LEU A 218 5.04 3.10 5.13
N LEU A 219 3.74 3.36 5.06
CA LEU A 219 2.92 3.14 3.88
C LEU A 219 3.02 4.35 2.96
N THR A 220 4.09 4.39 2.17
CA THR A 220 4.41 5.52 1.28
C THR A 220 3.26 5.87 0.33
N GLU A 221 2.49 4.87 -0.11
CA GLU A 221 1.33 5.05 -0.97
C GLU A 221 0.19 5.82 -0.29
N ARG A 222 0.16 5.89 1.05
CA ARG A 222 -0.84 6.67 1.81
C ARG A 222 -0.42 8.12 2.04
N LEU A 223 0.82 8.50 1.73
CA LEU A 223 1.30 9.88 1.92
C LEU A 223 0.59 10.91 1.05
N ALA A 224 -0.03 10.49 -0.05
CA ALA A 224 -0.78 11.41 -0.93
C ALA A 224 -2.21 11.71 -0.44
N ALA A 225 -2.69 11.08 0.65
CA ALA A 225 -4.05 11.28 1.14
C ALA A 225 -4.40 12.75 1.48
N PRO A 226 -3.51 13.55 2.11
CA PRO A 226 -3.72 14.99 2.30
C PRO A 226 -4.04 15.77 1.03
N LYS A 227 -3.34 15.49 -0.08
CA LYS A 227 -3.56 16.13 -1.38
C LYS A 227 -4.87 15.68 -2.04
N HIS A 228 -5.21 14.41 -1.86
CA HIS A 228 -6.32 13.76 -2.56
C HIS A 228 -7.67 13.87 -1.86
N THR A 229 -7.71 14.24 -0.59
CA THR A 229 -8.96 14.37 0.17
C THR A 229 -9.51 15.79 0.01
N PRO A 230 -10.65 15.99 -0.67
CA PRO A 230 -11.28 17.30 -0.75
C PRO A 230 -11.78 17.74 0.62
N LEU A 231 -11.73 19.04 0.89
CA LEU A 231 -12.37 19.60 2.07
C LEU A 231 -13.88 19.30 2.03
N PRO A 232 -14.53 19.12 3.18
CA PRO A 232 -15.99 19.17 3.23
C PRO A 232 -16.47 20.59 2.89
N ASP A 233 -17.75 20.69 2.53
CA ASP A 233 -18.44 21.97 2.45
C ASP A 233 -18.36 22.71 3.79
N GLU A 234 -18.61 24.02 3.78
CA GLU A 234 -18.64 24.83 5.00
C GLU A 234 -19.60 24.22 6.02
N HIS A 235 -19.12 24.13 7.27
CA HIS A 235 -19.82 23.44 8.34
C HIS A 235 -19.48 24.12 9.68
N GLU A 236 -20.46 24.24 10.56
CA GLU A 236 -20.32 24.90 11.87
C GLU A 236 -19.44 24.08 12.84
N ASP A 237 -19.53 22.75 12.77
CA ASP A 237 -18.66 21.86 13.54
C ASP A 237 -17.22 21.88 13.00
N VAL A 238 -16.32 22.48 13.77
CA VAL A 238 -14.88 22.52 13.47
C VAL A 238 -14.29 21.12 13.27
N ALA A 239 -14.84 20.07 13.90
CA ALA A 239 -14.40 18.69 13.75
C ALA A 239 -14.49 18.19 12.30
N ALA A 240 -15.29 18.86 11.45
CA ALA A 240 -15.37 18.59 10.02
C ALA A 240 -14.04 18.75 9.28
N ARG A 241 -13.17 19.64 9.76
CA ARG A 241 -11.84 19.91 9.20
C ARG A 241 -10.69 19.33 10.03
N LEU A 242 -11.00 18.53 11.04
CA LEU A 242 -9.99 17.88 11.89
C LEU A 242 -9.67 16.47 11.39
N VAL A 243 -8.37 16.17 11.30
CA VAL A 243 -7.82 14.89 10.85
C VAL A 243 -6.96 14.29 11.96
N PHE A 244 -7.41 13.20 12.58
CA PHE A 244 -6.59 12.44 13.52
C PHE A 244 -5.56 11.60 12.76
N ALA A 245 -4.32 12.10 12.72
CA ALA A 245 -3.22 11.44 12.04
C ALA A 245 -2.58 10.37 12.94
N CYS A 246 -2.20 9.25 12.32
CA CYS A 246 -1.67 8.08 13.00
C CYS A 246 -2.56 7.60 14.16
N SER A 247 -3.89 7.70 14.02
CA SER A 247 -4.83 7.35 15.09
C SER A 247 -4.62 5.95 15.69
N GLN A 248 -4.11 5.00 14.90
CA GLN A 248 -3.86 3.62 15.32
C GLN A 248 -2.39 3.30 15.64
N TYR A 249 -1.54 4.32 15.78
CA TYR A 249 -0.09 4.16 15.91
C TYR A 249 0.56 5.36 16.61
N ASP A 250 1.51 5.16 17.53
CA ASP A 250 2.28 6.29 18.07
C ASP A 250 3.39 6.69 17.08
N MET A 251 3.18 7.77 16.33
CA MET A 251 4.13 8.29 15.33
C MET A 251 5.47 8.69 15.94
N PHE A 252 5.51 9.05 17.22
CA PHE A 252 6.72 9.54 17.87
C PHE A 252 7.36 8.50 18.81
N GLY A 253 6.90 7.25 18.78
CA GLY A 253 7.55 6.14 19.48
C GLY A 253 8.99 5.93 19.02
N LYS A 254 9.92 5.64 19.95
CA LYS A 254 11.37 5.55 19.70
C LYS A 254 11.79 4.64 18.52
N TRP A 255 10.92 3.70 18.13
CA TRP A 255 11.13 2.75 17.03
C TRP A 255 10.72 3.29 15.65
N VAL A 256 10.02 4.42 15.59
CA VAL A 256 9.65 5.08 14.32
C VAL A 256 10.85 5.86 13.82
N LYS A 257 11.24 5.66 12.55
CA LYS A 257 12.40 6.34 11.95
C LYS A 257 12.12 7.81 11.69
N ASP A 258 13.14 8.67 11.87
CA ASP A 258 13.00 10.12 11.65
C ASP A 258 12.57 10.47 10.22
N GLU A 259 13.09 9.75 9.23
CA GLU A 259 12.72 9.89 7.82
C GLU A 259 11.21 9.65 7.58
N TRP A 260 10.57 8.76 8.35
CA TRP A 260 9.14 8.50 8.25
C TRP A 260 8.33 9.63 8.85
N ILE A 261 8.75 10.12 10.03
CA ILE A 261 8.10 11.25 10.70
C ILE A 261 8.17 12.48 9.79
N ARG A 262 9.35 12.82 9.28
CA ARG A 262 9.53 13.96 8.36
C ARG A 262 8.72 13.80 7.07
N ALA A 263 8.64 12.61 6.49
CA ALA A 263 7.81 12.35 5.31
C ALA A 263 6.30 12.58 5.59
N ILE A 264 5.82 12.18 6.76
CA ILE A 264 4.43 12.40 7.18
C ILE A 264 4.16 13.88 7.41
N LEU A 265 5.05 14.58 8.14
CA LEU A 265 4.94 16.03 8.37
C LEU A 265 5.00 16.82 7.05
N GLN A 266 5.85 16.40 6.10
CA GLN A 266 5.90 17.01 4.77
C GLN A 266 4.60 16.76 3.99
N ALA A 267 4.01 15.57 4.09
CA ALA A 267 2.73 15.30 3.46
C ALA A 267 1.57 16.13 4.05
N MET A 268 1.64 16.51 5.34
CA MET A 268 0.71 17.46 5.95
C MET A 268 0.90 18.88 5.38
N LYS A 269 2.15 19.33 5.24
CA LYS A 269 2.50 20.63 4.64
C LYS A 269 2.05 20.76 3.20
N ASP A 270 2.29 19.72 2.41
CA ASP A 270 1.89 19.73 1.00
C ASP A 270 0.40 19.39 0.78
N GLY A 271 -0.35 19.14 1.86
CA GLY A 271 -1.77 18.84 1.82
C GLY A 271 -2.59 20.02 1.30
N ARG A 272 -3.90 19.83 1.20
CA ARG A 272 -4.79 20.97 0.91
C ARG A 272 -4.85 21.90 2.13
N ASP A 273 -4.74 23.20 1.88
CA ASP A 273 -4.97 24.22 2.90
C ASP A 273 -6.38 24.09 3.49
N GLY A 274 -6.53 24.33 4.79
CA GLY A 274 -7.80 24.26 5.50
C GLY A 274 -8.05 22.98 6.31
N TRP A 275 -7.20 21.96 6.17
CA TRP A 275 -7.16 20.83 7.11
C TRP A 275 -6.34 21.19 8.35
N THR A 276 -6.78 20.72 9.52
CA THR A 276 -5.98 20.73 10.75
C THR A 276 -5.71 19.29 11.21
N TYR A 277 -4.44 18.96 11.43
CA TYR A 277 -3.99 17.64 11.82
C TYR A 277 -3.83 17.53 13.33
N ILE A 278 -4.44 16.51 13.93
CA ILE A 278 -4.27 16.18 15.34
C ILE A 278 -3.23 15.07 15.44
N LEU A 279 -2.17 15.36 16.18
CA LEU A 279 -1.06 14.45 16.47
C LEU A 279 -1.10 14.10 17.96
N LEU A 280 -1.08 12.82 18.31
CA LEU A 280 -1.13 12.37 19.71
C LEU A 280 -0.05 11.32 19.96
N THR A 281 0.68 11.46 21.08
CA THR A 281 1.77 10.54 21.44
C THR A 281 1.88 10.27 22.94
N LYS A 282 2.50 9.15 23.30
CA LYS A 282 3.03 8.88 24.65
C LYS A 282 4.53 9.18 24.77
N ASN A 283 5.13 9.91 23.81
CA ASN A 283 6.54 10.31 23.82
C ASN A 283 6.66 11.83 23.59
N PRO A 284 6.09 12.69 24.45
CA PRO A 284 5.98 14.12 24.16
C PRO A 284 7.34 14.82 24.02
N GLY A 285 8.40 14.33 24.68
CA GLY A 285 9.75 14.86 24.50
C GLY A 285 10.20 14.86 23.03
N ARG A 286 9.81 13.84 22.26
CA ARG A 286 10.18 13.75 20.84
C ARG A 286 9.43 14.76 19.97
N LEU A 287 8.33 15.35 20.43
CA LEU A 287 7.69 16.46 19.71
C LEU A 287 8.65 17.66 19.59
N VAL A 288 9.50 17.89 20.60
CA VAL A 288 10.45 19.01 20.63
C VAL A 288 11.49 18.89 19.51
N ASP A 289 11.89 17.68 19.15
CA ASP A 289 12.86 17.39 18.07
C ASP A 289 12.36 17.85 16.70
N TYR A 290 11.04 17.97 16.53
CA TYR A 290 10.36 18.31 15.28
C TYR A 290 9.69 19.68 15.31
N ALA A 291 10.00 20.54 16.29
CA ALA A 291 9.32 21.83 16.44
C ALA A 291 9.41 22.72 15.19
N ASP A 292 10.52 22.66 14.45
CA ASP A 292 10.72 23.42 13.20
C ASP A 292 10.08 22.73 11.98
N ASP A 293 9.77 21.44 12.10
CA ASP A 293 9.12 20.66 11.05
C ASP A 293 7.60 20.78 11.06
N PHE A 294 6.99 21.25 12.15
CA PHE A 294 5.53 21.40 12.22
C PHE A 294 5.03 22.59 11.39
N SER A 295 3.96 22.39 10.61
CA SER A 295 3.19 23.46 10.01
C SER A 295 2.20 24.08 11.01
N ALA A 296 1.68 25.27 10.73
CA ALA A 296 0.73 25.96 11.62
C ALA A 296 -0.61 25.21 11.81
N ASN A 297 -0.94 24.29 10.90
CA ASN A 297 -2.18 23.53 10.92
C ASN A 297 -2.06 22.18 11.65
N VAL A 298 -1.22 22.09 12.68
CA VAL A 298 -1.13 20.90 13.53
C VAL A 298 -1.45 21.23 14.98
N TRP A 299 -2.12 20.30 15.65
CA TRP A 299 -2.35 20.31 17.09
C TRP A 299 -1.54 19.18 17.72
N LEU A 300 -0.75 19.52 18.73
CA LEU A 300 0.25 18.63 19.32
C LEU A 300 -0.25 18.07 20.66
N GLY A 301 -0.40 16.75 20.73
CA GLY A 301 -1.03 16.06 21.84
C GLY A 301 -0.10 15.12 22.57
N ALA A 302 -0.28 15.04 23.88
CA ALA A 302 0.29 14.00 24.72
C ALA A 302 -0.81 13.16 25.39
N THR A 303 -0.64 11.86 25.50
CA THR A 303 -1.52 10.99 26.29
C THR A 303 -1.01 10.92 27.72
N ILE A 304 -1.86 11.24 28.71
CA ILE A 304 -1.62 11.01 30.13
C ILE A 304 -2.80 10.24 30.69
N ASP A 305 -2.66 8.94 30.89
CA ASP A 305 -3.76 8.08 31.34
C ASP A 305 -3.77 7.81 32.85
N GLY A 306 -2.76 8.26 33.60
CA GLY A 306 -2.66 8.03 35.04
C GLY A 306 -2.31 6.58 35.42
N CYS A 307 -2.02 5.71 34.45
CA CYS A 307 -1.53 4.36 34.71
C CYS A 307 -0.03 4.40 35.03
N ALA A 308 0.37 3.73 36.12
CA ALA A 308 1.77 3.68 36.56
C ALA A 308 2.72 3.00 35.55
N THR A 309 2.19 2.23 34.59
CA THR A 309 2.98 1.54 33.56
C THR A 309 3.03 2.30 32.23
N THR A 310 2.35 3.44 32.13
CA THR A 310 2.40 4.27 30.94
C THR A 310 3.72 5.02 30.88
N PRO A 311 4.43 5.03 29.74
CA PRO A 311 5.75 5.63 29.63
C PRO A 311 5.77 7.16 29.67
N ASN A 312 4.61 7.82 29.76
CA ASN A 312 4.50 9.27 29.76
C ASN A 312 3.94 9.78 31.07
N THR A 313 4.60 10.79 31.65
CA THR A 313 4.20 11.45 32.89
C THR A 313 3.71 12.88 32.65
N VAL A 314 3.09 13.47 33.67
CA VAL A 314 2.76 14.91 33.69
C VAL A 314 4.01 15.76 33.53
N GLU A 315 5.07 15.44 34.28
CA GLU A 315 6.32 16.21 34.28
C GLU A 315 6.98 16.23 32.90
N GLU A 316 7.10 15.07 32.24
CA GLU A 316 7.65 14.97 30.88
C GLU A 316 6.79 15.73 29.86
N THR A 317 5.47 15.66 30.00
CA THR A 317 4.54 16.38 29.13
C THR A 317 4.68 17.89 29.30
N GLU A 318 4.67 18.39 30.54
CA GLU A 318 4.80 19.82 30.83
C GLU A 318 6.18 20.36 30.42
N SER A 319 7.24 19.59 30.62
CA SER A 319 8.59 19.93 30.13
C SER A 319 8.61 20.09 28.61
N ALA A 320 8.07 19.11 27.87
CA ALA A 320 7.99 19.18 26.42
C ALA A 320 7.10 20.34 25.94
N PHE A 321 5.95 20.55 26.57
CA PHE A 321 5.02 21.62 26.20
C PHE A 321 5.57 23.01 26.51
N ARG A 322 6.35 23.17 27.58
CA ARG A 322 7.07 24.41 27.87
C ARG A 322 8.11 24.71 26.79
N ALA A 323 8.90 23.72 26.39
CA ALA A 323 9.87 23.86 25.30
C ALA A 323 9.19 24.18 23.96
N LEU A 324 8.08 23.50 23.64
CA LEU A 324 7.28 23.77 22.45
C LEU A 324 6.66 25.17 22.48
N LYS A 325 6.08 25.59 23.60
CA LYS A 325 5.50 26.94 23.75
C LYS A 325 6.55 28.03 23.54
N ALA A 326 7.79 27.82 24.01
CA ALA A 326 8.88 28.76 23.80
C ALA A 326 9.32 28.87 22.33
N ARG A 327 9.30 27.76 21.58
CA ARG A 327 9.74 27.73 20.16
C ARG A 327 8.61 28.00 19.17
N ARG A 328 7.40 27.56 19.49
CA ARG A 328 6.20 27.49 18.65
C ARG A 328 4.95 27.88 19.46
N PRO A 329 4.86 29.12 19.94
CA PRO A 329 3.71 29.59 20.72
C PRO A 329 2.41 29.59 19.92
N ASP A 330 2.51 29.57 18.58
CA ASP A 330 1.39 29.49 17.63
C ASP A 330 0.68 28.12 17.64
N LEU A 331 1.37 27.06 18.06
CA LEU A 331 0.82 25.71 18.01
C LEU A 331 -0.01 25.41 19.25
N LEU A 332 -1.20 24.86 19.00
CA LEU A 332 -2.07 24.32 20.03
C LEU A 332 -1.43 23.08 20.64
N ARG A 333 -1.36 23.01 21.98
CA ARG A 333 -1.00 21.79 22.69
C ARG A 333 -2.17 21.28 23.51
N PHE A 334 -2.39 19.98 23.49
CA PHE A 334 -3.51 19.34 24.17
C PHE A 334 -3.07 18.09 24.94
N VAL A 335 -3.84 17.69 25.95
CA VAL A 335 -3.63 16.43 26.66
C VAL A 335 -4.85 15.54 26.48
N SER A 336 -4.60 14.26 26.19
CA SER A 336 -5.62 13.22 26.17
C SER A 336 -5.48 12.33 27.39
N CYS A 337 -6.40 12.49 28.34
CA CYS A 337 -6.64 11.58 29.44
C CYS A 337 -7.66 10.51 29.03
N GLU A 338 -7.30 9.74 28.01
CA GLU A 338 -8.14 8.69 27.43
C GLU A 338 -7.33 7.42 27.09
N PRO A 339 -7.55 6.30 27.79
CA PRO A 339 -8.39 6.19 28.98
C PRO A 339 -7.86 7.01 30.16
N LEU A 340 -8.73 7.46 31.07
CA LEU A 340 -8.33 7.91 32.40
C LEU A 340 -8.37 6.73 33.37
N LEU A 341 -7.20 6.16 33.67
CA LEU A 341 -6.99 4.94 34.47
C LEU A 341 -6.49 5.22 35.89
N GLY A 342 -6.14 6.45 36.20
CA GLY A 342 -5.70 6.89 37.52
C GLY A 342 -5.80 8.41 37.70
N PRO A 343 -5.54 8.94 38.90
CA PRO A 343 -5.55 10.37 39.15
C PRO A 343 -4.44 11.09 38.37
N VAL A 344 -4.74 12.29 37.87
CA VAL A 344 -3.79 13.15 37.15
C VAL A 344 -3.86 14.56 37.72
N THR A 345 -2.70 15.10 38.09
CA THR A 345 -2.55 16.44 38.64
C THR A 345 -1.46 17.17 37.88
N PHE A 346 -1.82 18.25 37.18
CA PHE A 346 -0.89 19.14 36.51
C PHE A 346 -0.22 20.08 37.50
N THR A 347 1.07 20.35 37.30
CA THR A 347 1.76 21.42 38.04
C THR A 347 1.55 22.78 37.39
N ASP A 348 1.36 22.80 36.07
CA ASP A 348 1.07 23.99 35.28
C ASP A 348 0.10 23.66 34.13
N ILE A 349 -1.19 23.64 34.46
CA ILE A 349 -2.27 23.41 33.49
C ILE A 349 -2.34 24.47 32.38
N THR A 350 -1.73 25.65 32.56
CA THR A 350 -1.74 26.73 31.55
C THR A 350 -0.92 26.40 30.30
N LEU A 351 -0.15 25.30 30.34
CA LEU A 351 0.55 24.72 29.20
C LEU A 351 -0.36 23.88 28.30
N VAL A 352 -1.60 23.62 28.71
CA VAL A 352 -2.57 22.81 27.97
C VAL A 352 -3.70 23.73 27.48
N ASN A 353 -3.91 23.80 26.16
CA ASN A 353 -5.01 24.57 25.58
C ASN A 353 -6.34 23.79 25.57
N TRP A 354 -6.22 22.47 25.46
CA TRP A 354 -7.36 21.57 25.33
C TRP A 354 -7.11 20.26 26.07
N LEU A 355 -8.09 19.83 26.86
CA LEU A 355 -8.02 18.62 27.67
C LEU A 355 -9.13 17.67 27.24
N MET A 356 -8.77 16.48 26.77
CA MET A 356 -9.72 15.41 26.50
C MET A 356 -9.77 14.45 27.68
N ILE A 357 -10.98 14.08 28.10
CA ILE A 357 -11.21 13.12 29.17
C ILE A 357 -12.14 12.03 28.63
N GLY A 358 -11.79 10.76 28.84
CA GLY A 358 -12.64 9.67 28.37
C GLY A 358 -12.37 8.32 29.04
N PRO A 359 -13.36 7.41 29.01
CA PRO A 359 -13.22 6.06 29.53
C PRO A 359 -12.36 5.21 28.60
N GLN A 360 -11.97 4.03 29.08
CA GLN A 360 -11.39 3.01 28.22
C GLN A 360 -12.38 2.59 27.13
N SER A 361 -11.91 2.60 25.89
CA SER A 361 -12.63 2.00 24.78
C SER A 361 -12.66 0.48 24.96
N GLN A 362 -13.79 -0.15 24.65
CA GLN A 362 -13.93 -1.61 24.77
C GLN A 362 -12.85 -2.35 23.98
N ILE A 363 -12.11 -3.24 24.66
CA ILE A 363 -11.07 -4.07 24.04
C ILE A 363 -11.57 -5.50 23.70
N ILE A 364 -10.73 -6.36 23.11
CA ILE A 364 -11.20 -7.59 22.40
C ILE A 364 -11.81 -8.63 23.34
N ASP A 365 -11.37 -8.65 24.60
CA ASP A 365 -11.94 -9.48 25.67
C ASP A 365 -13.27 -8.94 26.21
N GLY A 366 -13.76 -7.82 25.66
CA GLY A 366 -14.99 -7.15 26.07
C GLY A 366 -14.83 -6.17 27.23
N SER A 367 -13.64 -6.08 27.85
CA SER A 367 -13.39 -5.21 28.98
C SER A 367 -13.44 -3.72 28.60
N GLN A 368 -13.98 -2.94 29.53
CA GLN A 368 -14.11 -1.50 29.48
C GLN A 368 -14.07 -0.97 30.92
N GLN A 369 -13.31 0.08 31.14
CA GLN A 369 -13.13 0.71 32.46
C GLN A 369 -13.62 2.16 32.41
N GLN A 370 -14.43 2.53 33.40
CA GLN A 370 -14.82 3.91 33.67
C GLN A 370 -13.82 4.54 34.64
N PRO A 371 -13.48 5.83 34.48
CA PRO A 371 -12.68 6.54 35.47
C PRO A 371 -13.45 6.69 36.79
N GLN A 372 -12.73 6.92 37.89
CA GLN A 372 -13.39 7.37 39.12
C GLN A 372 -13.84 8.83 38.97
N GLY A 373 -15.01 9.15 39.53
CA GLY A 373 -15.59 10.49 39.38
C GLY A 373 -14.77 11.60 40.00
N GLU A 374 -14.07 11.33 41.10
CA GLU A 374 -13.13 12.25 41.72
C GLU A 374 -11.96 12.64 40.79
N TRP A 375 -11.48 11.72 39.94
CA TRP A 375 -10.41 12.00 38.98
C TRP A 375 -10.91 12.92 37.87
N VAL A 376 -12.12 12.66 37.36
CA VAL A 376 -12.77 13.52 36.36
C VAL A 376 -13.02 14.91 36.93
N ALA A 377 -13.63 15.01 38.12
CA ALA A 377 -13.90 16.29 38.78
C ALA A 377 -12.61 17.10 39.03
N SER A 378 -11.55 16.44 39.49
CA SER A 378 -10.24 17.07 39.68
C SER A 378 -9.70 17.69 38.38
N LEU A 379 -9.76 16.95 37.27
CA LEU A 379 -9.31 17.45 35.97
C LEU A 379 -10.14 18.63 35.46
N LEU A 380 -11.46 18.62 35.67
CA LEU A 380 -12.33 19.73 35.31
C LEU A 380 -12.02 20.99 36.11
N MET A 381 -11.80 20.85 37.42
CA MET A 381 -11.40 21.97 38.27
C MET A 381 -10.06 22.56 37.83
N GLN A 382 -9.08 21.71 37.53
CA GLN A 382 -7.78 22.14 37.00
C GLN A 382 -7.95 22.87 35.67
N ALA A 383 -8.75 22.33 34.73
CA ALA A 383 -9.00 22.96 33.44
C ALA A 383 -9.68 24.33 33.58
N GLN A 384 -10.68 24.44 34.48
CA GLN A 384 -11.34 25.71 34.78
C GLN A 384 -10.37 26.74 35.35
N GLN A 385 -9.49 26.33 36.28
CA GLN A 385 -8.45 27.21 36.85
C GLN A 385 -7.45 27.68 35.79
N GLY A 386 -7.13 26.83 34.81
CA GLY A 386 -6.19 27.12 33.73
C GLY A 386 -6.79 27.82 32.51
N GLY A 387 -8.11 27.99 32.43
CA GLY A 387 -8.79 28.46 31.23
C GLY A 387 -8.65 27.50 30.02
N CYS A 388 -8.49 26.21 30.29
CA CYS A 388 -8.31 25.16 29.29
C CYS A 388 -9.67 24.66 28.79
N ALA A 389 -9.84 24.55 27.46
CA ALA A 389 -11.04 23.95 26.89
C ALA A 389 -11.11 22.45 27.22
N VAL A 390 -12.31 21.90 27.41
CA VAL A 390 -12.48 20.49 27.75
C VAL A 390 -13.36 19.78 26.72
N PHE A 391 -12.94 18.59 26.30
CA PHE A 391 -13.76 17.65 25.56
C PHE A 391 -13.97 16.38 26.39
N CYS A 392 -15.23 16.03 26.63
CA CYS A 392 -15.56 14.80 27.34
C CYS A 392 -16.18 13.80 26.40
N LYS A 393 -15.53 12.64 26.28
CA LYS A 393 -15.93 11.61 25.36
C LYS A 393 -17.30 11.03 25.74
N PRO A 394 -18.17 10.72 24.75
CA PRO A 394 -19.42 10.02 25.02
C PRO A 394 -19.19 8.76 25.86
N GLY A 395 -20.04 8.56 26.88
CA GLY A 395 -19.92 7.46 27.84
C GLY A 395 -19.34 7.84 29.21
N LEU A 396 -18.97 9.11 29.44
CA LEU A 396 -18.71 9.68 30.77
C LEU A 396 -19.99 10.11 31.52
N ASP A 397 -21.14 10.08 30.85
CA ASP A 397 -22.44 10.57 31.35
C ASP A 397 -22.84 10.10 32.77
N PRO A 398 -22.52 8.88 33.24
CA PRO A 398 -22.87 8.46 34.61
C PRO A 398 -22.13 9.23 35.71
N ILE A 399 -21.04 9.91 35.36
CA ILE A 399 -20.08 10.54 36.28
C ILE A 399 -20.08 12.08 36.12
N TRP A 400 -20.69 12.59 35.05
CA TRP A 400 -20.63 13.99 34.65
C TRP A 400 -21.65 14.89 35.38
N PRO A 401 -21.22 16.01 36.00
CA PRO A 401 -22.16 17.03 36.47
C PRO A 401 -22.83 17.71 35.27
N LYS A 402 -24.17 17.71 35.21
CA LYS A 402 -24.97 18.27 34.10
C LYS A 402 -24.71 19.76 33.80
N GLU A 403 -23.98 20.46 34.67
CA GLU A 403 -23.78 21.91 34.66
C GLU A 403 -22.53 22.36 33.87
N HIS A 404 -21.66 21.45 33.43
CA HIS A 404 -20.50 21.77 32.60
C HIS A 404 -20.77 21.45 31.11
N PRO A 405 -20.55 22.39 30.17
CA PRO A 405 -20.73 22.13 28.73
C PRO A 405 -19.78 21.02 28.29
N ALA A 406 -20.35 19.93 27.76
CA ALA A 406 -19.66 18.65 27.57
C ALA A 406 -18.66 18.62 26.39
N VAL A 407 -18.67 19.63 25.52
CA VAL A 407 -17.94 19.60 24.25
C VAL A 407 -17.49 21.01 23.88
N LEU A 408 -16.21 21.33 24.10
CA LEU A 408 -15.56 22.48 23.48
C LEU A 408 -14.33 22.00 22.72
N VAL A 409 -14.42 22.03 21.39
CA VAL A 409 -13.25 21.92 20.52
C VAL A 409 -12.71 23.35 20.29
N PRO A 410 -11.40 23.60 20.44
CA PRO A 410 -10.84 24.93 20.23
C PRO A 410 -11.24 25.53 18.87
N GLY A 411 -11.87 26.71 18.92
CA GLY A 411 -12.40 27.41 17.74
C GLY A 411 -13.89 27.22 17.47
N GLN A 412 -14.61 26.43 18.30
CA GLN A 412 -16.07 26.43 18.37
C GLN A 412 -16.63 27.62 19.14
#